data_AF-A0A842V283-F1
#
_entry.id   AF-A0A842V283-F1
#
_cell.length_a   1.000
_cell.length_b   1.000
_cell.length_c   1.000
_cell.angle_alpha   90.00
_cell.angle_beta   90.00
_cell.angle_gamma   90.00
#
_symmetry.space_group_name_H-M   'P 1'
#
loop_
_entity.id
_entity.type
_entity.pdbx_description
1 polymer ?
#
loop_
_entity_poly.entity_id
_entity_poly.type
_entity_poly.pdbx_seq_one_letter_code
_entity_poly.pdbx_strand_id
1 'polypeptide(L)' 'MRARRGRGRGRGPPSKCVCPNPDCDYEEEHVLGRRCLSRTCPECGTRLIGKW' A
#
# COMPACT_ATOMS: atom_id res chain seq x y z
N MET A 1 -10.54 15.58 27.86
CA MET A 1 -9.42 14.65 27.55
C MET A 1 -8.95 14.90 26.13
N ARG A 2 -7.68 15.27 25.93
CA ARG A 2 -7.11 15.73 24.65
C ARG A 2 -6.93 14.57 23.66
N ALA A 3 -7.73 14.52 22.60
CA ALA A 3 -7.43 13.69 21.44
C ALA A 3 -6.59 14.49 20.42
N ARG A 4 -5.29 14.63 20.70
CA ARG A 4 -4.32 15.02 19.68
C ARG A 4 -4.19 13.87 18.68
N ARG A 5 -4.97 13.91 17.60
CA ARG A 5 -4.78 13.04 16.44
C ARG A 5 -4.73 13.91 15.20
N GLY A 6 -3.65 14.67 15.08
CA GLY A 6 -3.18 15.10 13.77
C GLY A 6 -2.83 13.84 12.99
N ARG A 7 -3.77 13.34 12.18
CA ARG A 7 -3.50 12.29 11.21
C ARG A 7 -3.60 12.94 9.85
N GLY A 8 -2.46 12.99 9.18
CA GLY A 8 -2.23 13.72 7.95
C GLY A 8 -3.31 13.45 6.90
N ARG A 9 -3.43 14.41 5.99
CA ARG A 9 -4.23 14.36 4.77
C ARG A 9 -3.91 13.06 4.02
N GLY A 10 -4.69 12.01 4.24
CA GLY A 10 -4.54 10.74 3.57
C GLY A 10 -5.91 10.30 3.12
N ARG A 11 -6.10 10.22 1.80
CA ARG A 11 -7.15 9.40 1.19
C ARG A 11 -7.19 8.05 1.92
N GLY A 12 -8.38 7.46 2.06
CA GLY A 12 -8.61 6.24 2.84
C GLY A 12 -7.62 5.10 2.52
N PRO A 13 -7.67 3.99 3.29
CA PRO A 13 -6.76 2.87 3.04
C PRO A 13 -6.79 2.48 1.56
N PRO A 14 -5.63 2.20 0.94
CA PRO A 14 -5.61 1.79 -0.46
C PRO A 14 -6.46 0.54 -0.64
N SER A 15 -7.17 0.45 -1.75
CA SER A 15 -8.05 -0.67 -2.08
C SER A 15 -7.22 -1.93 -2.42
N LYS A 16 -6.06 -1.73 -3.06
CA LYS A 16 -5.15 -2.80 -3.50
C LYS A 16 -3.69 -2.42 -3.32
N CYS A 17 -2.81 -3.41 -3.23
CA CYS A 17 -1.38 -3.24 -3.35
C CYS A 17 -0.93 -3.70 -4.74
N VAL A 18 -0.31 -2.82 -5.52
CA VAL A 18 0.16 -3.14 -6.88
C VAL A 18 1.65 -2.94 -6.99
N CYS A 19 2.27 -3.70 -7.88
CA CYS A 19 3.64 -3.49 -8.29
C CYS A 19 3.71 -2.25 -9.19
N PRO A 20 4.59 -1.26 -8.92
CA PRO A 20 4.77 -0.10 -9.78
C PRO A 20 5.67 -0.36 -10.99
N ASN A 21 6.28 -1.55 -11.07
CA ASN A 21 7.18 -1.89 -12.17
C ASN A 21 6.36 -2.14 -13.45
N PRO A 22 6.56 -1.39 -14.54
CA PRO A 22 5.80 -1.57 -15.78
C PRO A 22 6.03 -2.94 -16.45
N ASP A 23 7.13 -3.63 -16.11
CA ASP A 23 7.43 -4.98 -16.59
C ASP A 23 6.86 -6.09 -15.67
N CYS A 24 6.01 -5.74 -14.69
CA CYS A 24 5.44 -6.68 -13.73
C CYS A 24 4.02 -6.30 -13.31
N ASP A 25 3.05 -7.15 -13.65
CA ASP A 25 1.61 -6.95 -13.43
C ASP A 25 1.09 -7.48 -12.08
N TYR A 26 1.96 -7.68 -11.09
CA TYR A 26 1.54 -8.20 -9.79
C TYR A 26 0.62 -7.23 -9.04
N GLU A 27 -0.61 -7.69 -8.72
CA GLU A 27 -1.54 -7.01 -7.81
C GLU A 27 -2.04 -7.94 -6.71
N GLU A 28 -2.14 -7.44 -5.48
CA GLU A 28 -2.75 -8.13 -4.34
C GLU A 28 -3.79 -7.24 -3.65
N GLU A 29 -4.76 -7.85 -2.98
CA GLU A 29 -5.74 -7.11 -2.17
C GLU A 29 -5.06 -6.48 -0.95
N HIS A 30 -5.43 -5.23 -0.63
CA HIS A 30 -4.87 -4.58 0.55
C HIS A 30 -5.47 -5.18 1.83
N VAL A 31 -4.64 -5.88 2.59
CA VAL A 31 -5.02 -6.41 3.90
C VAL A 31 -4.85 -5.34 4.98
N LEU A 32 -5.93 -5.04 5.70
CA LEU A 32 -5.92 -4.13 6.85
C LEU A 32 -4.84 -4.52 7.86
N GLY A 33 -4.04 -3.53 8.28
CA GLY A 33 -2.90 -3.73 9.19
C GLY A 33 -1.59 -4.08 8.48
N ARG A 34 -1.59 -4.37 7.17
CA ARG A 34 -0.37 -4.56 6.37
C ARG A 34 -0.22 -3.46 5.34
N ARG A 35 0.83 -2.64 5.46
CA ARG A 35 1.13 -1.59 4.48
C ARG A 35 1.65 -2.21 3.18
N CYS A 36 1.14 -1.78 2.03
CA CYS A 36 1.67 -2.21 0.72
C CYS A 36 3.18 -1.94 0.62
N LEU A 37 3.63 -0.79 1.10
CA LEU A 37 5.05 -0.40 1.12
C LEU A 37 5.95 -1.31 1.98
N SER A 38 5.36 -2.11 2.88
CA SER A 38 6.07 -3.11 3.68
C SER A 38 6.14 -4.47 3.00
N ARG A 39 5.50 -4.63 1.85
CA ARG A 39 5.52 -5.84 1.02
C ARG A 39 6.44 -5.63 -0.17
N THR A 40 7.00 -6.74 -0.63
CA THR A 40 7.87 -6.81 -1.80
C THR A 40 7.19 -7.71 -2.82
N CYS A 41 7.13 -7.27 -4.07
CA CYS A 41 6.64 -8.05 -5.19
C CYS A 41 7.47 -9.34 -5.31
N PRO A 42 6.85 -10.53 -5.29
CA PRO A 42 7.58 -11.79 -5.38
C PRO A 42 8.17 -12.03 -6.78
N GLU A 43 7.67 -11.34 -7.81
CA GLU A 43 8.13 -11.54 -9.20
C GLU A 43 9.37 -10.70 -9.53
N CYS A 44 9.37 -9.43 -9.14
CA CYS A 44 10.45 -8.50 -9.51
C CYS A 44 11.23 -7.91 -8.32
N GLY A 45 10.85 -8.22 -7.07
CA GLY A 45 11.54 -7.69 -5.89
C GLY A 45 11.27 -6.22 -5.58
N THR A 46 10.36 -5.56 -6.32
CA THR A 46 10.01 -4.14 -6.11
C THR A 46 9.04 -3.96 -4.95
N ARG A 47 9.12 -2.86 -4.20
CA ARG A 47 8.15 -2.55 -3.14
C ARG A 47 6.77 -2.25 -3.72
N LEU A 48 5.74 -2.90 -3.17
CA LEU A 48 4.37 -2.66 -3.60
C LEU A 48 3.89 -1.27 -3.16
N ILE A 49 3.01 -0.68 -3.96
CA ILE A 49 2.40 0.62 -3.67
C ILE A 49 0.89 0.47 -3.51
N GLY A 50 0.29 1.35 -2.70
CA GLY A 50 -1.16 1.38 -2.54
C GLY A 50 -1.84 2.01 -3.77
N LYS A 51 -2.75 1.27 -4.37
CA LYS A 51 -3.68 1.77 -5.40
C LYS A 51 -5.02 2.08 -4.74
N TRP A 52 -5.48 3.31 -4.93
CA TRP A 52 -6.74 3.84 -4.38
C TRP A 52 -7.88 3.52 -5.33
#